data_AF-A0A350PFB0-F1
#
_entry.id   AF-A0A350PFB0-F1
#
_cell.length_a   1.000
_cell.length_b   1.000
_cell.length_c   1.000
_cell.angle_alpha   90.00
_cell.angle_beta   90.00
_cell.angle_gamma   90.00
#
_symmetry.space_group_name_H-M   'P 1'
#
loop_
_entity.id
_entity.type
_entity.pdbx_description
1 polymer ?
#
loop_
_entity_poly.entity_id
_entity_poly.type
_entity_poly.pdbx_seq_one_letter_code
_entity_poly.pdbx_strand_id
1 'polypeptide(L)'
;MKTFFSALFGFIFSLFVEGFSRIIISFFHKQDFYFFGVESLPTNSWIVIIYIVSFMATWLGVMLAQSIADPESKKAFNIFTLIITCWLTFEILASIKVVPIWYLTTFPFTSVFGLLAAKFTYSLNKSHNAIPSS
;
A
#
# COMPACT_ATOMS: atom_id res chain seq x y z
N MET A 1 15.02 -3.91 -16.63
CA MET A 1 15.32 -2.88 -15.61
C MET A 1 14.13 -1.95 -15.35
N LYS A 2 13.52 -1.35 -16.39
CA LYS A 2 12.32 -0.48 -16.28
C LYS A 2 11.24 -1.03 -15.32
N THR A 3 10.89 -2.30 -15.47
CA THR A 3 9.85 -3.01 -14.70
C THR A 3 10.17 -3.10 -13.20
N PHE A 4 11.44 -3.31 -12.85
CA PHE A 4 11.88 -3.32 -11.45
C PHE A 4 11.81 -1.92 -10.85
N PHE A 5 12.38 -0.92 -11.53
CA PHE A 5 12.34 0.47 -11.06
C PHE A 5 10.92 1.02 -10.94
N SER A 6 10.03 0.60 -11.85
CA SER A 6 8.63 0.94 -11.80
C SER A 6 7.92 0.35 -10.56
N ALA A 7 8.17 -0.92 -10.24
CA ALA A 7 7.67 -1.54 -9.02
C ALA A 7 8.24 -0.90 -7.76
N LEU A 8 9.55 -0.61 -7.76
CA LEU A 8 10.22 0.07 -6.65
C LEU A 8 9.66 1.48 -6.43
N PHE A 9 9.45 2.24 -7.50
CA PHE A 9 8.88 3.58 -7.41
C PHE A 9 7.44 3.55 -6.90
N GLY A 10 6.61 2.64 -7.43
CA GLY A 10 5.26 2.44 -6.91
C GLY A 10 5.25 2.08 -5.43
N PHE A 11 6.20 1.24 -4.99
CA PHE A 11 6.34 0.86 -3.59
C PHE A 11 6.74 2.05 -2.71
N ILE A 12 7.77 2.81 -3.09
CA ILE A 12 8.19 4.02 -2.39
C ILE A 12 7.04 5.04 -2.34
N PHE A 13 6.28 5.19 -3.42
CA PHE A 13 5.10 6.05 -3.46
C PHE A 13 4.01 5.57 -2.48
N SER A 14 3.79 4.27 -2.35
CA SER A 14 2.85 3.70 -1.37
C SER A 14 3.28 4.05 0.05
N LEU A 15 4.57 3.83 0.38
CA LEU A 15 5.12 4.19 1.68
C LEU A 15 5.01 5.69 1.96
N PHE A 16 5.24 6.52 0.94
CA PHE A 16 5.08 7.96 1.05
C PHE A 16 3.64 8.35 1.38
N VAL A 17 2.63 7.82 0.68
CA VAL A 17 1.21 8.13 0.94
C VAL A 17 0.80 7.71 2.35
N GLU A 18 1.22 6.51 2.79
CA GLU A 18 0.91 6.04 4.14
C GLU A 18 1.62 6.89 5.21
N GLY A 19 2.93 7.10 5.06
CA GLY A 19 3.73 7.90 5.99
C GLY A 19 3.24 9.35 6.07
N PHE A 20 2.90 9.95 4.93
CA PHE A 20 2.35 11.31 4.87
C PHE A 20 1.03 11.42 5.63
N SER A 21 0.16 10.42 5.50
CA SER A 21 -1.11 10.39 6.26
C SER A 21 -0.86 10.32 7.76
N ARG A 22 0.12 9.54 8.22
CA ARG A 22 0.50 9.45 9.64
C ARG A 22 1.10 10.76 10.16
N ILE A 23 1.90 11.47 9.34
CA ILE A 23 2.43 12.79 9.67
C ILE A 23 1.28 13.79 9.89
N ILE A 24 0.29 13.79 8.99
CA ILE A 24 -0.90 14.64 9.13
C ILE A 24 -1.61 14.33 10.45
N ILE A 25 -1.86 13.06 10.77
CA ILE A 25 -2.55 12.66 12.00
C ILE A 25 -1.81 13.19 13.24
N SER A 26 -0.50 12.95 13.31
CA SER A 26 0.36 13.39 14.41
C SER A 26 0.35 14.92 14.56
N PHE A 27 0.42 15.67 13.44
CA PHE A 27 0.40 17.12 13.45
C PHE A 27 -0.93 17.68 13.98
N PHE A 28 -2.06 17.17 13.51
CA PHE A 28 -3.38 17.67 13.91
C PHE A 28 -3.77 17.33 15.34
N HIS A 29 -3.31 16.18 15.85
CA HIS A 29 -3.65 15.72 17.21
C HIS A 29 -2.57 16.03 18.24
N LYS A 30 -1.46 16.68 17.81
CA LYS A 30 -0.29 16.99 18.66
C LYS A 30 0.22 15.76 19.41
N GLN A 31 0.26 14.62 18.72
CA GLN A 31 0.75 13.36 19.26
C GLN A 31 2.14 13.05 18.71
N ASP A 32 2.94 12.31 19.47
CA ASP A 32 4.24 11.83 19.03
C ASP A 32 4.12 10.99 17.76
N PHE A 33 5.05 11.17 16.82
CA PHE A 33 5.04 10.46 15.56
C PHE A 33 5.59 9.04 15.73
N TYR A 34 4.72 8.06 15.52
CA TYR A 34 5.11 6.66 15.37
C TYR A 34 4.78 6.18 13.97
N PHE A 35 5.79 5.63 13.30
CA PHE A 35 5.63 5.11 11.94
C PHE A 35 4.77 3.83 11.94
N PHE A 36 4.88 3.02 12.99
CA PHE A 36 4.19 1.73 13.11
C PHE A 36 3.17 1.73 14.25
N GLY A 37 2.14 0.90 14.10
CA GLY A 37 1.17 0.62 15.16
C GLY A 37 0.00 1.60 15.25
N VAL A 38 -0.78 1.40 16.33
CA VAL A 38 -2.04 2.09 16.64
C VAL A 38 -2.02 2.82 17.98
N GLU A 39 -0.96 2.63 18.78
CA GLU A 39 -0.88 3.17 20.14
C GLU A 39 -0.78 4.71 20.16
N SER A 40 -0.22 5.28 19.10
CA SER A 40 -0.10 6.72 18.91
C SER A 40 -1.31 7.34 18.23
N LEU A 41 -2.42 6.60 18.08
CA LEU A 41 -3.63 7.14 17.46
C LEU A 41 -4.47 7.92 18.47
N PRO A 42 -5.22 8.95 18.02
CA PRO A 42 -6.05 9.76 18.91
C PRO A 42 -7.20 8.97 19.56
N THR A 43 -7.87 8.13 18.76
CA THR A 43 -8.99 7.29 19.19
C THR A 43 -9.08 6.03 18.33
N ASN A 44 -9.82 5.02 18.79
CA ASN A 44 -9.96 3.74 18.09
C ASN A 44 -10.60 3.86 16.69
N SER A 45 -11.38 4.90 16.42
CA SER A 45 -11.96 5.12 15.08
C SER A 45 -10.91 5.41 14.01
N TRP A 46 -9.73 5.93 14.40
CA TRP A 46 -8.63 6.19 13.48
C TRP A 46 -7.96 4.92 12.94
N ILE A 47 -8.17 3.77 13.59
CA ILE A 47 -7.69 2.47 13.08
C ILE A 47 -8.30 2.20 11.70
N VAL A 48 -9.60 2.51 11.54
CA VAL A 48 -10.30 2.36 10.25
C VAL A 48 -9.71 3.29 9.20
N ILE A 49 -9.33 4.51 9.59
CA ILE A 49 -8.69 5.48 8.68
C ILE A 49 -7.33 4.96 8.22
N ILE A 50 -6.50 4.41 9.11
CA ILE A 50 -5.23 3.79 8.73
C ILE A 50 -5.45 2.64 7.75
N TYR A 51 -6.48 1.81 7.95
CA TYR A 51 -6.79 0.71 7.04
C TYR A 51 -7.17 1.21 5.64
N ILE A 52 -8.00 2.25 5.57
CA ILE A 52 -8.38 2.88 4.30
C ILE A 52 -7.13 3.47 3.63
N VAL A 53 -6.29 4.17 4.38
CA VAL A 53 -5.05 4.77 3.87
C VAL A 53 -4.10 3.70 3.35
N SER A 54 -3.86 2.62 4.11
CA SER A 54 -2.99 1.51 3.70
C SER A 54 -3.50 0.83 2.43
N PHE A 55 -4.82 0.59 2.36
CA PHE A 55 -5.48 0.08 1.16
C PHE A 55 -5.25 1.03 -0.03
N MET A 56 -5.55 2.33 0.14
CA MET A 56 -5.44 3.33 -0.92
C MET A 56 -4.00 3.53 -1.39
N ALA A 57 -3.05 3.58 -0.46
CA ALA A 57 -1.63 3.72 -0.74
C ALA A 57 -1.13 2.54 -1.58
N THR A 58 -1.44 1.32 -1.15
CA THR A 58 -1.06 0.10 -1.89
C THR A 58 -1.73 0.06 -3.26
N TRP A 59 -3.02 0.38 -3.33
CA TRP A 59 -3.75 0.42 -4.59
C TRP A 59 -3.14 1.41 -5.58
N LEU A 60 -2.86 2.64 -5.13
CA LEU A 60 -2.25 3.69 -5.95
C LEU A 60 -0.85 3.29 -6.42
N GLY A 61 0.00 2.77 -5.53
CA GLY A 61 1.35 2.36 -5.89
C GLY A 61 1.39 1.21 -6.88
N VAL A 62 0.51 0.22 -6.74
CA VAL A 62 0.39 -0.88 -7.72
C VAL A 62 -0.10 -0.37 -9.07
N MET A 63 -1.15 0.48 -9.09
CA MET A 63 -1.64 1.08 -10.33
C MET A 63 -0.55 1.88 -11.05
N LEU A 64 0.22 2.66 -10.31
CA LEU A 64 1.35 3.44 -10.82
C LEU A 64 2.44 2.53 -11.40
N ALA A 65 2.84 1.48 -10.67
CA ALA A 65 3.82 0.51 -11.12
C ALA A 65 3.36 -0.22 -12.39
N GLN A 66 2.11 -0.67 -12.45
CA GLN A 66 1.58 -1.36 -13.63
C GLN A 66 1.47 -0.42 -14.84
N SER A 67 1.11 0.85 -14.62
CA SER A 67 0.96 1.84 -15.70
C SER A 67 2.30 2.25 -16.32
N ILE A 68 3.33 2.49 -15.50
CA ILE A 68 4.67 2.85 -16.00
C ILE A 68 5.32 1.68 -16.74
N ALA A 69 5.08 0.45 -16.29
CA ALA A 69 5.73 -0.74 -16.82
C ALA A 69 5.06 -1.35 -18.07
N ASP A 70 3.94 -0.81 -18.58
CA ASP A 70 3.28 -1.33 -19.78
C ASP A 70 4.28 -1.37 -20.98
N PRO A 71 4.38 -2.49 -21.72
CA PRO A 71 3.53 -3.69 -21.71
C PRO A 71 3.84 -4.76 -20.64
N GLU A 72 4.96 -4.68 -19.91
CA GLU A 72 5.40 -5.69 -18.93
C GLU A 72 4.69 -5.60 -17.55
N SER A 73 3.47 -5.08 -17.50
CA SER A 73 2.73 -4.77 -16.25
C SER A 73 2.53 -5.98 -15.32
N LYS A 74 2.38 -7.20 -15.86
CA LYS A 74 2.31 -8.44 -15.07
C LYS A 74 3.61 -8.67 -14.27
N LYS A 75 4.77 -8.41 -14.88
CA LYS A 75 6.06 -8.60 -14.22
C LYS A 75 6.29 -7.52 -13.15
N ALA A 76 5.88 -6.28 -13.41
CA ALA A 76 5.92 -5.20 -12.40
C ALA A 76 5.04 -5.53 -11.19
N PHE A 77 3.84 -6.04 -11.42
CA PHE A 77 2.95 -6.49 -10.35
C PHE A 77 3.57 -7.60 -9.48
N ASN A 78 4.18 -8.62 -10.09
CA ASN A 78 4.82 -9.70 -9.33
C ASN A 78 6.00 -9.19 -8.50
N ILE A 79 6.82 -8.30 -9.07
CA ILE A 79 7.94 -7.67 -8.34
C ILE A 79 7.42 -6.81 -7.18
N PHE A 80 6.40 -6.00 -7.42
CA PHE A 80 5.77 -5.20 -6.36
C PHE A 80 5.24 -6.10 -5.25
N THR A 81 4.54 -7.18 -5.60
CA THR A 81 4.00 -8.16 -4.65
C THR A 81 5.10 -8.75 -3.77
N LEU A 82 6.25 -9.08 -4.36
CA LEU A 82 7.41 -9.56 -3.60
C LEU A 82 7.91 -8.49 -2.62
N ILE A 83 8.12 -7.25 -3.10
CA ILE A 83 8.63 -6.14 -2.28
C ILE A 83 7.68 -5.84 -1.11
N ILE A 84 6.38 -5.71 -1.37
CA ILE A 84 5.40 -5.40 -0.31
C ILE A 84 5.28 -6.56 0.69
N THR A 85 5.42 -7.82 0.25
CA THR A 85 5.40 -8.96 1.17
C THR A 85 6.63 -8.95 2.08
N CYS A 86 7.81 -8.65 1.55
CA CYS A 86 9.03 -8.47 2.34
C CYS A 86 8.86 -7.30 3.33
N TRP A 87 8.26 -6.20 2.89
CA TRP A 87 7.98 -5.05 3.74
C TRP A 87 7.04 -5.38 4.90
N LEU A 88 5.91 -6.02 4.62
CA LEU A 88 4.94 -6.42 5.65
C LEU A 88 5.56 -7.40 6.65
N THR A 89 6.37 -8.33 6.17
CA THR A 89 7.12 -9.25 7.05
C THR A 89 8.08 -8.48 7.95
N PHE A 90 8.83 -7.54 7.39
CA PHE A 90 9.73 -6.67 8.14
C PHE A 90 8.98 -5.85 9.20
N GLU A 91 7.85 -5.25 8.84
CA GLU A 91 7.02 -4.46 9.74
C GLU A 91 6.49 -5.30 10.90
N ILE A 92 6.00 -6.51 10.63
CA ILE A 92 5.53 -7.44 11.66
C ILE A 92 6.67 -7.80 12.62
N LEU A 93 7.83 -8.18 12.10
CA LEU A 93 8.97 -8.59 12.92
C LEU A 93 9.51 -7.42 13.77
N ALA A 94 9.56 -6.22 13.20
CA ALA A 94 9.99 -5.01 13.91
C ALA A 94 9.00 -4.59 15.01
N SER A 95 7.71 -4.88 14.83
CA SER A 95 6.63 -4.37 15.68
C SER A 95 6.05 -5.41 16.64
N ILE A 96 6.47 -6.68 16.58
CA ILE A 96 5.85 -7.79 17.31
C ILE A 96 5.78 -7.62 18.83
N LYS A 97 6.69 -6.83 19.41
CA LYS A 97 6.74 -6.58 20.86
C LYS A 97 6.04 -5.29 21.29
N VAL A 98 5.67 -4.44 20.34
CA VAL A 98 5.22 -3.06 20.59
C VAL A 98 3.80 -2.85 20.10
N VAL A 99 3.32 -3.63 19.14
CA VAL A 99 2.02 -3.44 18.51
C VAL A 99 1.09 -4.62 18.82
N PRO A 100 -0.20 -4.39 19.10
CA PRO A 100 -1.14 -5.47 19.38
C PRO A 100 -1.21 -6.52 18.27
N ILE A 101 -1.24 -7.80 18.66
CA ILE A 101 -1.28 -8.96 17.73
C ILE A 101 -2.47 -8.88 16.76
N TRP A 102 -3.63 -8.41 17.24
CA TRP A 102 -4.80 -8.25 16.37
C TRP A 102 -4.51 -7.29 15.21
N TYR A 103 -3.78 -6.19 15.44
CA TYR A 103 -3.42 -5.24 14.37
C TYR A 103 -2.39 -5.85 13.42
N LEU A 104 -1.39 -6.56 13.95
CA LEU A 104 -0.37 -7.23 13.15
C LEU A 104 -0.93 -8.30 12.22
N THR A 105 -2.09 -8.88 12.58
CA THR A 105 -2.79 -9.85 11.74
C THR A 105 -3.73 -9.18 10.75
N THR A 106 -4.46 -8.14 11.14
CA THR A 106 -5.45 -7.49 10.27
C THR A 106 -4.85 -6.51 9.25
N PHE A 107 -3.78 -5.79 9.62
CA PHE A 107 -3.16 -4.78 8.76
C PHE A 107 -2.60 -5.35 7.45
N PRO A 108 -1.88 -6.48 7.41
CA PRO A 108 -1.43 -7.08 6.15
C PRO A 108 -2.57 -7.36 5.16
N PHE A 109 -3.77 -7.70 5.66
CA PHE A 109 -4.91 -7.93 4.77
C PHE A 109 -5.30 -6.67 4.00
N THR A 110 -5.17 -5.46 4.57
CA THR A 110 -5.53 -4.23 3.85
C THR A 110 -4.63 -4.00 2.64
N SER A 111 -3.33 -4.25 2.78
CA SER A 111 -2.38 -4.19 1.67
C SER A 111 -2.65 -5.28 0.62
N VAL A 112 -2.97 -6.50 1.04
CA VAL A 112 -3.34 -7.58 0.11
C VAL A 112 -4.62 -7.23 -0.66
N PHE A 113 -5.64 -6.70 0.01
CA PHE A 113 -6.86 -6.22 -0.63
C PHE A 113 -6.58 -5.10 -1.63
N GLY A 114 -5.75 -4.11 -1.26
CA GLY A 114 -5.36 -3.02 -2.16
C GLY A 114 -4.65 -3.52 -3.42
N LEU A 115 -3.75 -4.50 -3.25
CA LEU A 115 -3.00 -5.13 -4.33
C LEU A 115 -3.91 -5.90 -5.30
N LEU A 116 -4.86 -6.68 -4.79
CA LEU A 116 -5.83 -7.41 -5.61
C LEU A 116 -6.79 -6.45 -6.34
N ALA A 117 -7.28 -5.43 -5.63
CA ALA A 117 -8.16 -4.41 -6.21
C ALA A 117 -7.47 -3.63 -7.33
N ALA A 118 -6.19 -3.28 -7.17
CA ALA A 118 -5.42 -2.60 -8.20
C ALA A 118 -5.23 -3.48 -9.44
N LYS A 119 -4.87 -4.75 -9.26
CA LYS A 119 -4.76 -5.71 -10.38
C LYS A 119 -6.05 -5.82 -11.17
N PHE A 120 -7.18 -5.94 -10.47
CA PHE A 120 -8.50 -6.01 -11.09
C PHE A 120 -8.83 -4.73 -11.85
N THR A 121 -8.63 -3.57 -11.22
CA THR A 121 -8.88 -2.26 -11.82
C THR A 121 -8.04 -2.03 -13.08
N TYR A 122 -6.74 -2.33 -13.01
CA TYR A 122 -5.84 -2.22 -14.15
C TYR A 122 -6.27 -3.12 -15.31
N SER A 123 -6.64 -4.37 -15.02
CA SER A 123 -7.12 -5.32 -16.03
C SER A 123 -8.41 -4.85 -16.69
N LEU A 124 -9.36 -4.32 -15.91
CA LEU A 124 -10.60 -3.75 -16.43
C LEU A 124 -10.31 -2.57 -17.36
N ASN A 125 -9.48 -1.61 -16.93
CA ASN A 125 -9.12 -0.45 -17.74
C ASN A 125 -8.44 -0.86 -19.06
N LYS A 126 -7.54 -1.84 -19.01
CA LYS A 126 -6.89 -2.35 -20.23
C LYS A 126 -7.89 -3.04 -21.17
N SER A 127 -8.86 -3.77 -20.64
CA SER A 127 -9.90 -4.43 -21.45
C SER A 127 -10.87 -3.44 -22.11
N HIS A 128 -11.29 -2.39 -21.38
CA HIS A 128 -12.17 -1.34 -21.93
C HIS A 128 -11.47 -0.54 -23.03
N ASN A 129 -10.19 -0.19 -22.83
CA ASN A 129 -9.43 0.57 -23.81
C ASN A 129 -8.93 -0.27 -25.00
N ALA A 130 -9.05 -1.60 -24.95
CA ALA A 130 -8.68 -2.51 -26.04
C ALA A 130 -9.82 -2.76 -27.04
N ILE A 131 -11.06 -2.34 -26.72
CA ILE A 131 -12.17 -2.36 -27.67
C ILE A 131 -11.97 -1.14 -28.59
N PRO A 132 -11.76 -1.32 -29.91
CA PRO A 132 -11.71 -0.18 -30.81
C PRO A 132 -13.05 0.53 -30.74
N SER A 133 -13.02 1.84 -30.46
CA SER A 133 -14.17 2.71 -30.73
C SER A 133 -14.49 2.57 -32.22
N SER A 134 -15.56 1.84 -32.51
CA SER A 134 -16.12 1.63 -33.85
C SER A 134 -16.38 2.95 -34.55
#